data_AF-A0A7Y4MT19-F1
#
_entry.id   AF-A0A7Y4MT19-F1
#
_cell.length_a   1.000
_cell.length_b   1.000
_cell.length_c   1.000
_cell.angle_alpha   90.00
_cell.angle_beta   90.00
_cell.angle_gamma   90.00
#
_symmetry.space_group_name_H-M   'P 1'
#
loop_
_entity.id
_entity.type
_entity.pdbx_description
1 polymer ?
#
loop_
_entity_poly.entity_id
_entity_poly.type
_entity_poly.pdbx_seq_one_letter_code
_entity_poly.pdbx_strand_id
1 'polypeptide(L)'
;MSALVWAGPFRISELLARCMEEDQPWPPAGSGVYLVSRYAWTGSPGSECEPLYVGSNTGESQRFCTRIGDLIADLHGFYDGGTGHHSGGQKLWRWCRDNKVYPGALYLSWGTSKDWCDRCAEVTLANQLVRSWAERAPLLNGNRPPACRAHGCYVGD
;
A
#
# COMPACT_ATOMS: atom_id res chain seq x y z
N MET A 1 6.81 -17.45 -5.00
CA MET A 1 5.90 -16.90 -3.98
C MET A 1 4.50 -17.42 -4.27
N SER A 2 3.79 -17.89 -3.25
CA SER A 2 2.36 -18.24 -3.35
C SER A 2 1.48 -16.99 -3.54
N ALA A 3 0.22 -17.17 -3.95
CA ALA A 3 -0.71 -16.06 -4.16
C ALA A 3 -0.84 -15.17 -2.91
N LEU A 4 -1.05 -13.87 -3.12
CA LEU A 4 -1.28 -12.93 -2.02
C LEU A 4 -2.66 -13.18 -1.40
N VAL A 5 -2.69 -13.33 -0.08
CA VAL A 5 -3.90 -13.37 0.73
C VAL A 5 -4.14 -11.99 1.30
N TRP A 6 -5.29 -11.40 0.96
CA TRP A 6 -5.59 -10.01 1.26
C TRP A 6 -6.49 -9.85 2.48
N ALA A 7 -6.19 -8.82 3.26
CA ALA A 7 -7.10 -8.20 4.20
C ALA A 7 -7.57 -6.85 3.64
N GLY A 8 -8.87 -6.60 3.74
CA GLY A 8 -9.53 -5.40 3.22
C GLY A 8 -10.14 -5.64 1.84
N PRO A 9 -10.43 -4.57 1.08
CA PRO A 9 -10.09 -3.18 1.37
C PRO A 9 -10.93 -2.56 2.48
N PHE A 10 -10.29 -1.88 3.41
CA PHE A 10 -10.95 -1.16 4.50
C PHE A 10 -10.94 0.33 4.23
N ARG A 11 -12.06 1.01 4.47
CA ARG A 11 -12.07 2.48 4.44
C ARG A 11 -11.24 3.00 5.60
N ILE A 12 -10.33 3.93 5.33
CA ILE A 12 -9.37 4.41 6.34
C ILE A 12 -10.07 5.05 7.53
N SER A 13 -11.17 5.80 7.31
CA SER A 13 -11.96 6.36 8.41
C SER A 13 -12.57 5.29 9.32
N GLU A 14 -12.95 4.14 8.76
CA GLU A 14 -13.55 3.03 9.52
C GLU A 14 -12.48 2.28 10.33
N LEU A 15 -11.30 2.04 9.75
CA LEU A 15 -10.14 1.50 10.49
C LEU A 15 -9.74 2.37 11.68
N LEU A 16 -9.79 3.69 11.53
CA LEU A 16 -9.46 4.62 12.59
C LEU A 16 -10.55 4.69 13.66
N ALA A 17 -11.82 4.64 13.25
CA ALA A 17 -12.95 4.65 14.19
C ALA A 17 -12.99 3.40 15.08
N ARG A 18 -12.50 2.26 14.57
CA ARG A 18 -12.52 0.95 15.23
C ARG A 18 -11.15 0.54 15.80
N CYS A 19 -10.19 1.47 15.90
CA CYS A 19 -8.80 1.17 16.25
C CYS A 19 -8.56 0.61 17.68
N MET A 20 -9.60 0.61 18.53
CA MET A 20 -9.55 0.01 19.86
C MET A 20 -10.31 -1.32 19.96
N GLU A 21 -10.92 -1.79 18.87
CA GLU A 21 -11.67 -3.03 18.84
C GLU A 21 -10.73 -4.23 18.66
N GLU A 22 -10.89 -5.25 19.51
CA GLU A 22 -10.01 -6.43 19.53
C GLU A 22 -10.14 -7.29 18.26
N ASP A 23 -11.30 -7.27 17.61
CA ASP A 23 -11.59 -8.03 16.40
C ASP A 23 -11.23 -7.28 15.10
N GLN A 24 -10.75 -6.04 15.20
CA GLN A 24 -10.29 -5.30 14.03
C GLN A 24 -9.10 -6.02 13.39
N PRO A 25 -9.14 -6.29 12.07
CA PRO A 25 -7.99 -6.83 11.37
C PRO A 25 -6.85 -5.81 11.38
N TRP A 26 -5.68 -6.22 11.88
CA TRP A 26 -4.45 -5.43 11.87
C TRP A 26 -3.45 -5.95 10.84
N PRO A 27 -2.61 -5.07 10.25
CA PRO A 27 -1.46 -5.51 9.47
C PRO A 27 -0.54 -6.39 10.31
N PRO A 28 0.09 -7.42 9.73
CA PRO A 28 1.06 -8.23 10.46
C PRO A 28 2.26 -7.38 10.93
N ALA A 29 2.91 -7.79 12.00
CA ALA A 29 4.11 -7.10 12.50
C ALA A 29 5.25 -7.08 11.47
N GLY A 30 5.44 -8.18 10.73
CA GLY A 30 6.62 -8.41 9.90
C GLY A 30 6.43 -8.17 8.40
N SER A 31 5.78 -9.12 7.74
CA SER A 31 5.82 -9.26 6.28
C SER A 31 4.48 -8.87 5.66
N GLY A 32 4.50 -7.92 4.74
CA GLY A 32 3.31 -7.52 4.00
C GLY A 32 3.60 -6.55 2.87
N VAL A 33 2.64 -6.46 1.95
CA VAL A 33 2.53 -5.42 0.92
C VAL A 33 1.20 -4.73 1.14
N TYR A 34 1.10 -3.43 0.91
CA TYR A 34 -0.14 -2.69 1.03
C TYR A 34 -0.46 -1.93 -0.24
N LEU A 35 -1.75 -1.65 -0.39
CA LEU A 35 -2.33 -0.85 -1.46
C LEU A 35 -3.27 0.18 -0.85
N VAL A 36 -3.04 1.45 -1.23
CA VAL A 36 -4.01 2.53 -1.09
C VAL A 36 -4.71 2.75 -2.42
N SER A 37 -6.04 2.73 -2.40
CA SER A 37 -6.90 2.81 -3.58
C SER A 37 -8.06 3.78 -3.34
N ARG A 38 -8.64 4.30 -4.41
CA ARG A 38 -9.79 5.22 -4.30
C ARG A 38 -11.09 4.48 -4.06
N TYR A 39 -11.26 3.32 -4.66
CA TYR A 39 -12.47 2.50 -4.54
C TYR A 39 -12.18 1.14 -3.92
N ALA A 40 -13.21 0.56 -3.31
CA ALA A 40 -13.17 -0.81 -2.86
C ALA A 40 -13.13 -1.79 -4.04
N TRP A 41 -12.73 -3.02 -3.76
CA TRP A 41 -12.63 -4.14 -4.70
C TRP A 41 -12.97 -5.44 -3.96
N THR A 42 -13.22 -6.53 -4.69
CA THR A 42 -13.56 -7.85 -4.13
C THR A 42 -12.59 -8.91 -4.65
N GLY A 43 -12.13 -9.78 -3.76
CA GLY A 43 -11.23 -10.90 -4.09
C GLY A 43 -9.78 -10.47 -4.27
N SER A 44 -9.48 -9.64 -5.28
CA SER A 44 -8.13 -9.16 -5.56
C SER A 44 -8.16 -7.76 -6.18
N PRO A 45 -7.18 -6.88 -5.92
CA PRO A 45 -7.19 -5.54 -6.48
C PRO A 45 -6.91 -5.54 -7.98
N GLY A 46 -7.65 -4.74 -8.76
CA GLY A 46 -7.32 -4.47 -10.16
C GLY A 46 -7.26 -2.97 -10.44
N SER A 47 -7.15 -2.61 -11.72
CA SER A 47 -7.10 -1.20 -12.11
C SER A 47 -8.41 -0.45 -11.83
N GLU A 48 -9.53 -1.16 -11.72
CA GLU A 48 -10.85 -0.62 -11.42
C GLU A 48 -10.97 0.01 -10.03
N CYS A 49 -10.09 -0.35 -9.09
CA CYS A 49 -10.07 0.27 -7.76
C CYS A 49 -9.42 1.67 -7.73
N GLU A 50 -8.90 2.14 -8.88
CA GLU A 50 -8.06 3.33 -9.01
C GLU A 50 -6.90 3.30 -7.99
N PRO A 51 -5.88 2.44 -8.22
CA PRO A 51 -4.78 2.27 -7.29
C PRO A 51 -3.92 3.54 -7.23
N LEU A 52 -3.72 4.08 -6.02
CA LEU A 52 -3.00 5.34 -5.81
C LEU A 52 -1.58 5.13 -5.32
N TYR A 53 -1.34 4.14 -4.46
CA TYR A 53 0.00 3.91 -3.94
C TYR A 53 0.16 2.47 -3.45
N VAL A 54 1.33 1.90 -3.75
CA VAL A 54 1.74 0.59 -3.26
C VAL A 54 3.05 0.67 -2.48
N GLY A 55 3.23 -0.21 -1.53
CA GLY A 55 4.52 -0.38 -0.87
C GLY A 55 4.57 -1.66 -0.05
N SER A 56 5.76 -2.14 0.23
CA SER A 56 5.97 -3.23 1.19
C SER A 56 6.86 -2.78 2.34
N ASN A 57 7.22 -3.74 3.19
CA ASN A 57 8.31 -3.57 4.11
C ASN A 57 9.64 -3.61 3.36
N THR A 58 10.54 -2.67 3.65
CA THR A 58 11.87 -2.62 3.04
C THR A 58 12.91 -3.10 4.04
N GLY A 59 13.30 -4.38 3.97
CA GLY A 59 14.38 -4.96 4.79
C GLY A 59 13.89 -5.92 5.87
N GLU A 60 14.81 -6.38 6.72
CA GLU A 60 14.56 -7.46 7.70
C GLU A 60 13.80 -7.00 8.97
N SER A 61 13.49 -5.71 9.10
CA SER A 61 12.87 -5.19 10.33
C SER A 61 11.38 -5.55 10.42
N GLN A 62 10.93 -6.11 11.55
CA GLN A 62 9.51 -6.40 11.81
C GLN A 62 8.72 -5.10 12.11
N ARG A 63 8.52 -4.27 11.10
CA ARG A 63 7.90 -2.93 11.24
C ARG A 63 6.79 -2.66 10.23
N PHE A 64 6.20 -3.69 9.62
CA PHE A 64 5.17 -3.49 8.61
C PHE A 64 3.93 -2.80 9.19
N CYS A 65 3.43 -3.25 10.34
CA CYS A 65 2.31 -2.59 11.01
C CYS A 65 2.63 -1.13 11.39
N THR A 66 3.82 -0.86 11.93
CA THR A 66 4.27 0.51 12.23
C THR A 66 4.33 1.38 10.98
N ARG A 67 4.84 0.84 9.87
CA ARG A 67 4.91 1.53 8.57
C ARG A 67 3.53 1.90 8.02
N ILE A 68 2.52 1.07 8.28
CA ILE A 68 1.12 1.41 7.97
C ILE A 68 0.63 2.55 8.86
N GLY A 69 0.97 2.54 10.15
CA GLY A 69 0.72 3.67 11.05
C GLY A 69 1.33 4.97 10.55
N ASP A 70 2.61 4.94 10.19
CA ASP A 70 3.33 6.08 9.61
C ASP A 70 2.68 6.56 8.29
N LEU A 71 2.26 5.62 7.44
CA LEU A 71 1.52 5.92 6.21
C LEU A 71 0.24 6.68 6.51
N ILE A 72 -0.56 6.20 7.47
CA ILE A 72 -1.84 6.82 7.84
C ILE A 72 -1.62 8.21 8.47
N ALA A 73 -0.61 8.35 9.34
CA ALA A 73 -0.27 9.63 9.95
C ALA A 73 0.14 10.67 8.90
N ASP A 74 1.08 10.34 8.03
CA ASP A 74 1.54 11.24 6.96
C ASP A 74 0.43 11.52 5.94
N LEU A 75 -0.44 10.55 5.65
CA LEU A 75 -1.63 10.71 4.78
C LEU A 75 -2.63 11.73 5.33
N HIS A 76 -2.73 11.87 6.65
CA HIS A 76 -3.59 12.87 7.30
C HIS A 76 -2.89 14.22 7.50
N GLY A 77 -1.64 14.35 7.04
CA GLY A 77 -0.88 15.61 7.13
C GLY A 77 -0.14 15.80 8.44
N PHE A 78 0.06 14.74 9.24
CA PHE A 78 0.86 14.80 10.46
C PHE A 78 2.35 14.70 10.16
N TYR A 79 2.88 15.66 9.40
CA TYR A 79 4.29 15.80 9.07
C TYR A 79 4.66 17.27 8.77
N ASP A 80 5.91 17.66 9.01
CA ASP A 80 6.43 19.01 8.76
C ASP A 80 7.94 19.01 8.43
N GLY A 81 8.60 20.18 8.46
CA GLY A 81 10.02 20.43 8.07
C GLY A 81 11.09 19.75 8.94
N GLY A 82 10.86 18.51 9.34
CA GLY A 82 11.72 17.65 10.15
C GLY A 82 11.02 16.36 10.63
N THR A 83 9.70 16.28 10.51
CA THR A 83 8.89 15.13 10.92
C THR A 83 8.21 14.45 9.71
N GLY A 84 7.73 13.22 9.91
CA GLY A 84 7.14 12.40 8.86
C GLY A 84 8.03 11.22 8.49
N HIS A 85 7.42 10.04 8.45
CA HIS A 85 8.15 8.77 8.34
C HIS A 85 7.78 8.00 7.07
N HIS A 86 6.85 8.53 6.27
CA HIS A 86 6.30 7.82 5.13
C HIS A 86 6.10 8.70 3.88
N SER A 87 7.11 8.73 3.00
CA SER A 87 7.06 9.49 1.74
C SER A 87 5.83 9.20 0.87
N GLY A 88 5.29 7.98 0.93
CA GLY A 88 4.03 7.62 0.29
C GLY A 88 2.80 8.33 0.88
N GLY A 89 2.76 8.47 2.21
CA GLY A 89 1.66 9.16 2.91
C GLY A 89 1.65 10.63 2.54
N GLN A 90 2.82 11.27 2.51
CA GLN A 90 2.97 12.67 2.09
C GLN A 90 2.54 12.90 0.63
N LYS A 91 2.82 11.95 -0.26
CA LYS A 91 2.35 11.99 -1.65
C LYS A 91 0.84 11.87 -1.74
N LEU A 92 0.25 10.93 -1.00
CA LEU A 92 -1.19 10.76 -0.95
C LEU A 92 -1.90 11.96 -0.33
N TRP A 93 -1.33 12.59 0.71
CA TRP A 93 -1.86 13.83 1.28
C TRP A 93 -1.92 14.95 0.25
N ARG A 94 -0.83 15.16 -0.51
CA ARG A 94 -0.80 16.14 -1.60
C ARG A 94 -1.85 15.83 -2.66
N TRP A 95 -1.94 14.57 -3.08
CA TRP A 95 -2.96 14.13 -4.03
C TRP A 95 -4.39 14.38 -3.51
N CYS A 96 -4.67 14.05 -2.24
CA CYS A 96 -5.95 14.29 -1.59
C CYS A 96 -6.32 15.78 -1.59
N ARG A 97 -5.37 16.64 -1.20
CA ARG A 97 -5.53 18.10 -1.19
C ARG A 97 -5.83 18.66 -2.58
N ASP A 98 -5.11 18.19 -3.59
CA ASP A 98 -5.20 18.68 -4.96
C ASP A 98 -6.49 18.19 -5.64
N ASN A 99 -6.96 16.98 -5.30
CA ASN A 99 -8.19 16.38 -5.84
C ASN A 99 -9.43 16.57 -4.96
N LYS A 100 -9.32 17.32 -3.85
CA LYS A 100 -10.41 17.55 -2.88
C LYS A 100 -11.02 16.26 -2.32
N VAL A 101 -10.19 15.24 -2.12
CA VAL A 101 -10.58 13.96 -1.51
C VAL A 101 -10.20 13.97 -0.03
N TYR A 102 -11.13 13.59 0.84
CA TYR A 102 -10.84 13.39 2.26
C TYR A 102 -9.98 12.12 2.43
N PRO A 103 -8.83 12.16 3.14
CA PRO A 103 -7.95 10.99 3.26
C PRO A 103 -8.63 9.74 3.83
N GLY A 104 -9.54 9.91 4.80
CA GLY A 104 -10.29 8.81 5.38
C GLY A 104 -11.29 8.14 4.42
N ALA A 105 -11.62 8.76 3.28
CA ALA A 105 -12.48 8.16 2.25
C ALA A 105 -11.73 7.17 1.34
N LEU A 106 -10.40 7.15 1.37
CA LEU A 106 -9.59 6.16 0.65
C LEU A 106 -9.69 4.78 1.31
N TYR A 107 -9.31 3.77 0.55
CA TYR A 107 -9.25 2.39 1.00
C TYR A 107 -7.82 1.91 1.17
N LEU A 108 -7.55 1.25 2.30
CA LEU A 108 -6.30 0.58 2.60
C LEU A 108 -6.52 -0.94 2.64
N SER A 109 -5.59 -1.67 2.06
CA SER A 109 -5.54 -3.13 2.11
C SER A 109 -4.10 -3.59 2.28
N TRP A 110 -3.92 -4.80 2.80
CA TRP A 110 -2.61 -5.44 2.86
C TRP A 110 -2.67 -6.91 2.50
N GLY A 111 -1.66 -7.37 1.75
CA GLY A 111 -1.49 -8.72 1.27
C GLY A 111 -0.32 -9.40 1.96
N THR A 112 -0.50 -10.68 2.28
CA THR A 112 0.55 -11.57 2.82
C THR A 112 0.68 -12.81 1.96
N SER A 113 1.76 -13.57 2.12
CA SER A 113 1.98 -14.83 1.41
C SER A 113 2.75 -15.78 2.31
N LYS A 114 2.51 -17.10 2.17
CA LYS A 114 3.21 -18.14 2.95
C LYS A 114 4.70 -18.16 2.64
N ASP A 115 5.05 -17.96 1.37
CA ASP A 115 6.43 -18.00 0.87
C ASP A 115 6.92 -16.58 0.60
N TRP A 116 7.00 -15.78 1.66
CA TRP A 116 7.16 -14.33 1.58
C TRP A 116 8.46 -13.90 0.90
N CYS A 117 8.36 -12.90 0.02
CA CYS A 117 9.48 -12.15 -0.52
C CYS A 117 9.02 -10.73 -0.85
N ASP A 118 9.54 -9.72 -0.16
CA ASP A 118 9.08 -8.32 -0.30
C ASP A 118 9.13 -7.84 -1.75
N ARG A 119 10.20 -8.21 -2.48
CA ARG A 119 10.39 -7.83 -3.88
C ARG A 119 9.41 -8.54 -4.80
N CYS A 120 9.16 -9.84 -4.59
CA CYS A 120 8.15 -10.55 -5.38
C CYS A 120 6.76 -9.98 -5.10
N ALA A 121 6.44 -9.67 -3.85
CA ALA A 121 5.14 -9.12 -3.47
C ALA A 121 4.87 -7.76 -4.14
N GLU A 122 5.83 -6.82 -4.10
CA GLU A 122 5.69 -5.52 -4.78
C GLU A 122 5.60 -5.68 -6.31
N VAL A 123 6.43 -6.55 -6.91
CA VAL A 123 6.41 -6.81 -8.36
C VAL A 123 5.09 -7.43 -8.80
N THR A 124 4.61 -8.46 -8.09
CA THR A 124 3.34 -9.14 -8.39
C THR A 124 2.19 -8.15 -8.30
N LEU A 125 2.14 -7.35 -7.23
CA LEU A 125 1.11 -6.32 -7.08
C LEU A 125 1.18 -5.27 -8.20
N ALA A 126 2.36 -4.79 -8.55
CA ALA A 126 2.49 -3.81 -9.64
C ALA A 126 2.01 -4.37 -10.98
N ASN A 127 2.44 -5.58 -11.36
CA ASN A 127 1.99 -6.23 -12.60
C ASN A 127 0.48 -6.53 -12.61
N GLN A 128 -0.14 -6.66 -11.44
CA GLN A 128 -1.59 -6.83 -11.32
C GLN A 128 -2.36 -5.52 -11.53
N LEU A 129 -1.78 -4.39 -11.09
CA LEU A 129 -2.44 -3.09 -11.11
C LEU A 129 -2.23 -2.31 -12.41
N VAL A 130 -1.10 -2.54 -13.09
CA VAL A 130 -0.72 -1.78 -14.29
C VAL A 130 -0.29 -2.71 -15.41
N ARG A 131 -0.68 -2.38 -16.65
CA ARG A 131 -0.25 -3.14 -17.84
C ARG A 131 1.24 -2.99 -18.09
N SER A 132 1.73 -1.76 -17.91
CA SER A 132 3.15 -1.41 -17.96
C SER A 132 3.47 -0.36 -16.91
N TRP A 133 4.73 -0.28 -16.52
CA TRP A 133 5.17 0.79 -15.62
C TRP A 133 5.09 2.19 -16.26
N ALA A 134 5.19 2.26 -17.59
CA ALA A 134 5.01 3.49 -18.35
C ALA A 134 3.58 4.05 -18.19
N GLU A 135 2.58 3.16 -18.20
CA GLU A 135 1.16 3.48 -18.05
C GLU A 135 0.68 3.47 -16.60
N ARG A 136 1.58 3.54 -15.62
CA ARG A 136 1.24 3.30 -14.20
C ARG A 136 0.25 4.30 -13.58
N ALA A 137 -0.04 5.42 -14.23
CA ALA A 137 -0.99 6.39 -13.70
C ALA A 137 -2.34 5.68 -13.44
N PRO A 138 -2.97 5.85 -12.26
CA PRO A 138 -2.76 6.94 -11.30
C PRO A 138 -1.77 6.65 -10.14
N LEU A 139 -0.99 5.57 -10.16
CA LEU A 139 -0.03 5.27 -9.10
C LEU A 139 0.98 6.41 -8.89
N LEU A 140 1.04 6.89 -7.65
CA LEU A 140 1.93 7.96 -7.18
C LEU A 140 3.36 7.45 -6.86
N ASN A 141 3.58 6.14 -7.01
CA ASN A 141 4.90 5.53 -6.93
C ASN A 141 5.83 6.18 -7.98
N GLY A 142 6.90 6.82 -7.49
CA GLY A 142 7.85 7.52 -8.34
C GLY A 142 8.79 6.56 -9.06
N ASN A 143 9.16 5.49 -8.37
CA ASN A 143 10.10 4.49 -8.85
C ASN A 143 9.39 3.16 -9.07
N ARG A 144 9.81 2.45 -10.11
CA ARG A 144 9.43 1.05 -10.35
C ARG A 144 9.85 0.21 -9.16
N PRO A 145 9.01 -0.74 -8.70
CA PRO A 145 9.45 -1.77 -7.78
C PRO A 145 10.73 -2.43 -8.30
N PRO A 146 11.76 -2.54 -7.46
CA PRO A 146 13.02 -3.14 -7.89
C PRO A 146 12.82 -4.64 -8.14
N ALA A 147 13.48 -5.14 -9.18
CA ALA A 147 13.41 -6.54 -9.55
C ALA A 147 13.91 -7.47 -8.42
N CYS A 148 13.27 -8.63 -8.29
CA CYS A 148 13.72 -9.70 -7.42
C CYS A 148 14.70 -10.61 -8.17
N ARG A 149 16.00 -10.40 -7.98
CA ARG A 149 17.04 -11.23 -8.62
C ARG A 149 17.00 -12.69 -8.19
N ALA A 150 16.69 -12.97 -6.93
CA ALA A 150 16.64 -14.32 -6.38
C ALA A 150 15.58 -15.21 -7.05
N HIS A 151 14.48 -14.60 -7.51
CA HIS A 151 13.34 -15.33 -8.09
C HIS A 151 13.06 -14.96 -9.56
N GLY A 152 13.89 -14.12 -10.17
CA GLY A 152 13.72 -13.66 -11.56
C GLY A 152 12.44 -12.84 -11.80
N CYS A 153 11.88 -12.19 -10.78
CA CYS A 153 10.64 -11.41 -10.92
C CYS A 153 10.93 -9.93 -11.22
N TYR A 154 10.23 -9.35 -12.18
CA TYR A 154 10.34 -7.93 -12.53
C TYR A 154 8.99 -7.35 -12.99
N VAL A 155 8.86 -6.03 -12.90
CA VAL A 155 7.69 -5.31 -13.43
C VAL A 155 7.88 -5.09 -14.93
N GLY A 156 6.85 -5.43 -15.71
CA GLY A 156 6.85 -5.27 -17.17
C GLY A 156 6.89 -3.81 -17.63
N ASP A 157 7.34 -3.62 -18.87
CA ASP A 157 7.26 -2.37 -19.64
C ASP A 157 6.18 -2.46 -20.72
#